data_AF-A0A0G4LYW5-F1
#
_entry.id   AF-A0A0G4LYW5-F1
#
_cell.length_a   1.000
_cell.length_b   1.000
_cell.length_c   1.000
_cell.angle_alpha   90.00
_cell.angle_beta   90.00
_cell.angle_gamma   90.00
#
_symmetry.space_group_name_H-M   'P 1'
#
loop_
_entity.id
_entity.type
_entity.pdbx_description
1 polymer ?
#
loop_
_entity_poly.entity_id
_entity_poly.type
_entity_poly.pdbx_seq_one_letter_code
_entity_poly.pdbx_strand_id
1 'polypeptide(L)'
;MPQIVGRKAWNWGAKGGFFWAGITALFLVWTFFRMPEAKGLTYSELDLLFEHGVGARKFSQEAADVLKPQLQEVADRSEKVAEV
;
A
#
# COMPACT_ATOMS: atom_id res chain seq x y z
N MET A 1 22.96 -7.55 28.71
CA MET A 1 22.23 -8.72 28.20
C MET A 1 20.73 -8.46 28.35
N PRO A 2 19.87 -8.76 27.35
CA PRO A 2 18.46 -8.37 27.39
C PRO A 2 17.68 -8.98 28.58
N GLN A 3 16.98 -8.14 29.34
CA GLN A 3 16.31 -8.47 30.62
C GLN A 3 14.96 -9.21 30.45
N ILE A 4 14.47 -9.34 29.22
CA ILE A 4 13.10 -9.80 28.91
C ILE A 4 12.97 -11.33 29.03
N VAL A 5 14.07 -12.06 28.82
CA VAL A 5 14.10 -13.54 28.74
C VAL A 5 14.80 -14.18 29.96
N GLY A 6 15.51 -13.38 30.76
CA GLY A 6 16.27 -13.86 31.91
C GLY A 6 15.38 -14.32 33.07
N ARG A 7 15.64 -15.51 33.61
CA ARG A 7 14.91 -16.12 34.74
C ARG A 7 15.05 -15.35 36.07
N LYS A 8 16.11 -14.54 36.22
CA LYS A 8 16.33 -13.61 37.35
C LYS A 8 15.78 -12.19 37.10
N ALA A 9 15.10 -11.97 35.98
CA ALA A 9 14.54 -10.69 35.56
C ALA A 9 13.02 -10.87 35.28
N TRP A 10 12.44 -10.13 34.32
CA TRP A 10 10.99 -10.10 34.07
C TRP A 10 10.38 -11.48 33.72
N ASN A 11 11.21 -12.49 33.37
CA ASN A 11 10.82 -13.90 33.17
C ASN A 11 9.59 -14.08 32.25
N TRP A 12 9.49 -13.31 31.17
CA TRP A 12 8.36 -13.43 30.25
C TRP A 12 8.35 -14.75 29.48
N GLY A 13 9.50 -15.42 29.33
CA GLY A 13 9.58 -16.73 28.67
C GLY A 13 8.85 -16.74 27.33
N ALA A 14 8.01 -17.76 27.09
CA ALA A 14 7.17 -17.86 25.90
C ALA A 14 6.08 -16.77 25.78
N LYS A 15 5.75 -16.04 26.86
CA LYS A 15 4.75 -14.97 26.83
C LYS A 15 5.20 -13.73 26.05
N GLY A 16 6.51 -13.56 25.85
CA GLY A 16 7.04 -12.50 24.97
C GLY A 16 6.58 -12.67 23.52
N GLY A 17 6.30 -13.90 23.08
CA GLY A 17 5.75 -14.16 21.74
C GLY A 17 4.37 -13.54 21.54
N PHE A 18 3.51 -13.53 22.56
CA PHE A 18 2.18 -12.91 22.47
C PHE A 18 2.24 -11.38 22.39
N PHE A 19 3.23 -10.75 23.02
CA PHE A 19 3.44 -9.31 22.90
C PHE A 19 3.81 -8.94 21.46
N TRP A 20 4.79 -9.65 20.88
CA TRP A 20 5.17 -9.45 19.49
C TRP A 20 4.07 -9.83 18.51
N ALA A 21 3.30 -10.90 18.78
CA ALA A 21 2.14 -11.28 17.98
C ALA A 21 1.03 -10.22 18.00
N GLY A 22 0.81 -9.55 19.14
CA GLY A 22 -0.14 -8.43 19.22
C GLY A 22 0.32 -7.23 18.39
N ILE A 23 1.62 -6.90 18.45
CA ILE A 23 2.21 -5.84 17.63
C ILE A 23 2.12 -6.17 16.14
N THR A 24 2.49 -7.38 15.73
CA THR A 24 2.42 -7.79 14.33
C THR A 24 0.98 -7.85 13.84
N ALA A 25 0.01 -8.27 14.66
CA ALA A 25 -1.40 -8.21 14.31
C ALA A 25 -1.88 -6.77 14.10
N LEU A 26 -1.46 -5.82 14.94
CA LEU A 26 -1.78 -4.39 14.76
C LEU A 26 -1.20 -3.84 13.45
N PHE A 27 0.05 -4.16 13.14
CA PHE A 27 0.66 -3.80 11.87
C PHE A 27 -0.02 -4.48 10.68
N LEU A 28 -0.43 -5.74 10.80
CA LEU A 28 -1.13 -6.47 9.74
C LEU A 28 -2.52 -5.85 9.46
N VAL A 29 -3.25 -5.47 10.50
CA VAL A 29 -4.51 -4.74 10.35
C VAL A 29 -4.24 -3.40 9.66
N TRP A 30 -3.25 -2.64 10.12
CA TRP A 30 -2.90 -1.36 9.50
C TRP A 30 -2.52 -1.50 8.03
N THR A 31 -1.60 -2.40 7.69
CA THR A 31 -1.19 -2.63 6.29
C THR A 31 -2.37 -3.09 5.44
N PHE A 32 -3.26 -3.93 5.98
CA PHE A 32 -4.47 -4.36 5.29
C PHE A 32 -5.46 -3.23 4.98
N PHE A 33 -5.51 -2.15 5.78
CA PHE A 33 -6.35 -0.98 5.48
C PHE A 33 -5.64 0.08 4.63
N ARG A 34 -4.33 0.24 4.78
CA ARG A 34 -3.59 1.40 4.28
C ARG A 34 -2.64 1.10 3.13
N MET A 35 -2.31 -0.16 2.85
CA MET A 35 -1.38 -0.53 1.78
C MET A 35 -2.16 -0.78 0.47
N PRO A 36 -2.02 0.11 -0.54
CA PRO A 36 -2.59 -0.14 -1.85
C PRO A 36 -1.80 -1.23 -2.58
N GLU A 37 -2.49 -2.16 -3.24
CA GLU A 37 -1.86 -3.18 -4.08
C GLU A 37 -1.40 -2.55 -5.41
N ALA A 38 -0.15 -2.08 -5.47
CA ALA A 38 0.43 -1.50 -6.68
C ALA A 38 1.03 -2.53 -7.65
N LYS A 39 0.78 -3.82 -7.42
CA LYS A 39 1.47 -4.90 -8.15
C LYS A 39 0.95 -5.01 -9.58
N GLY A 40 1.78 -4.65 -10.55
CA GLY A 40 1.46 -4.79 -11.98
C GLY A 40 0.74 -3.59 -12.61
N LEU A 41 0.77 -2.42 -11.95
CA LEU A 41 0.30 -1.15 -12.51
C LEU A 41 1.50 -0.27 -12.90
N THR A 42 1.36 0.49 -13.99
CA THR A 42 2.35 1.49 -14.38
C THR A 42 2.25 2.75 -13.52
N TYR A 43 3.32 3.55 -13.47
CA TYR A 43 3.36 4.77 -12.64
C TYR A 43 2.26 5.77 -13.02
N SER A 44 1.98 5.90 -14.32
CA SER A 44 0.91 6.77 -14.86
C SER A 44 -0.48 6.25 -14.50
N GLU A 45 -0.70 4.93 -14.54
CA GLU A 45 -1.97 4.32 -14.11
C GLU A 45 -2.19 4.47 -12.60
N LEU A 46 -1.13 4.38 -11.80
CA LEU A 46 -1.21 4.60 -10.35
C LEU A 46 -1.59 6.04 -10.02
N ASP A 47 -0.94 7.01 -10.65
CA ASP A 47 -1.20 8.44 -10.41
C ASP A 47 -2.66 8.80 -10.73
N LEU A 48 -3.17 8.28 -11.85
CA LEU A 48 -4.55 8.45 -12.28
C LEU A 48 -5.57 7.83 -11.29
N LEU A 49 -5.26 6.66 -10.71
CA LEU A 49 -6.08 6.02 -9.68
C LEU A 49 -6.08 6.80 -8.37
N PHE A 50 -4.96 7.46 -8.03
CA PHE A 50 -4.88 8.38 -6.91
C PHE A 50 -5.69 9.66 -7.16
N GLU A 51 -5.63 10.24 -8.36
CA GLU A 51 -6.46 11.39 -8.75
C GLU A 51 -7.96 11.08 -8.64
N HIS A 52 -8.36 9.87 -9.04
CA HIS A 52 -9.75 9.42 -8.95
C HIS A 52 -10.17 8.97 -7.53
N GLY A 53 -9.27 9.06 -6.54
CA GLY A 53 -9.58 8.73 -5.15
C GLY A 53 -10.01 7.27 -4.95
N VAL A 54 -9.54 6.36 -5.80
CA VAL A 54 -9.88 4.94 -5.68
C VAL A 54 -9.35 4.45 -4.33
N GLY A 55 -10.19 3.75 -3.56
CA GLY A 55 -9.76 3.24 -2.26
C GLY A 55 -8.58 2.28 -2.41
N ALA A 56 -7.61 2.32 -1.49
CA ALA A 56 -6.36 1.54 -1.56
C ALA A 56 -6.56 0.04 -1.89
N ARG A 57 -7.69 -0.55 -1.49
CA ARG A 57 -8.05 -1.95 -1.75
C ARG A 57 -8.61 -2.26 -3.13
N LYS A 58 -8.94 -1.23 -3.91
CA LYS A 58 -9.49 -1.33 -5.26
C LYS A 58 -8.48 -0.92 -6.33
N PHE A 59 -7.21 -0.74 -5.96
CA PHE A 59 -6.11 -0.64 -6.92
C PHE A 59 -5.95 -2.01 -7.58
N SER A 60 -6.75 -2.25 -8.62
CA SER A 60 -6.72 -3.43 -9.47
C SER A 60 -6.43 -2.99 -10.89
N GLN A 61 -5.86 -3.89 -11.70
CA GLN A 61 -5.68 -3.65 -13.13
C GLN A 61 -7.00 -3.30 -13.82
N GLU A 62 -8.12 -3.88 -13.38
CA GLU A 62 -9.45 -3.53 -13.89
C GLU A 62 -9.79 -2.04 -13.71
N ALA A 63 -9.42 -1.46 -12.57
CA ALA A 63 -9.64 -0.03 -12.31
C ALA A 63 -8.73 0.85 -13.17
N ALA A 64 -7.49 0.40 -13.42
CA ALA A 64 -6.57 1.08 -14.32
C ALA A 64 -7.05 1.03 -15.78
N ASP A 65 -7.53 -0.11 -16.25
CA ASP A 65 -8.00 -0.29 -17.63
C ASP A 65 -9.26 0.54 -17.93
N VAL A 66 -10.15 0.72 -16.97
CA VAL A 66 -11.31 1.62 -17.12
C VAL A 66 -10.90 3.07 -17.35
N LEU A 67 -9.80 3.50 -16.73
CA LEU A 67 -9.33 4.89 -16.77
C LEU A 67 -8.25 5.15 -17.84
N LYS A 68 -7.66 4.10 -18.41
CA LYS A 68 -6.69 4.15 -19.52
C LYS A 68 -7.07 5.07 -20.70
N PRO A 69 -8.33 5.12 -21.17
CA PRO A 69 -8.70 6.08 -22.23
C PRO A 69 -8.53 7.56 -21.81
N GLN A 70 -8.66 7.89 -20.53
CA GLN A 70 -8.41 9.25 -20.03
C GLN A 70 -6.91 9.60 -20.08
N LEU A 71 -6.01 8.62 -19.82
CA LEU A 71 -4.57 8.82 -19.98
C LEU A 71 -4.20 9.11 -21.44
N GLN A 72 -4.81 8.41 -22.38
CA GLN A 72 -4.57 8.66 -23.81
C GLN A 72 -5.06 10.04 -24.24
N GLU A 73 -6.24 10.47 -23.78
CA GLU A 73 -6.77 11.82 -24.09
C GLU A 73 -5.86 12.94 -23.54
N VAL A 74 -5.37 12.79 -22.31
CA VAL A 74 -4.44 13.76 -21.72
C VAL A 74 -3.08 13.76 -22.45
N ALA A 75 -2.57 12.58 -22.83
CA ALA A 75 -1.33 12.47 -23.60
C ALA A 75 -1.46 13.14 -24.98
N ASP A 76 -2.53 12.85 -25.71
CA ASP A 76 -2.82 13.45 -27.02
C ASP A 76 -3.01 14.98 -26.92
N ARG A 77 -3.63 15.46 -25.84
CA ARG A 77 -3.78 16.89 -25.56
C ARG A 77 -2.44 17.55 -25.25
N SER A 78 -1.59 16.90 -24.46
CA SER A 78 -0.26 17.39 -24.14
C SER A 78 0.61 17.52 -25.40
N GLU A 79 0.50 16.57 -26.32
CA GLU A 79 1.24 16.61 -27.60
C GLU A 79 0.80 17.79 -28.47
N LYS A 80 -0.52 17.98 -28.61
CA LYS A 80 -1.08 19.12 -29.38
C LYS A 80 -0.73 20.48 -28.80
N VAL A 81 -0.57 20.61 -27.49
CA VAL A 81 -0.17 21.88 -26.85
C VAL A 81 1.33 22.14 -27.06
N ALA A 82 2.16 21.10 -27.12
CA ALA A 82 3.60 21.25 -27.35
C ALA A 82 3.94 21.62 -28.80
N GLU A 83 3.04 21.33 -29.74
CA GLU A 83 3.21 21.62 -31.17
C GLU A 83 2.77 23.04 -31.57
N VAL A 84 2.14 23.81 -30.66
CA VAL A 84 1.66 25.19 -30.85
C VAL A 84 2.61 26.19 -30.22
#